data_AF-A0A258H436-F1
#
_entry.id   AF-A0A258H436-F1
#
_cell.length_a   1.000
_cell.length_b   1.000
_cell.length_c   1.000
_cell.angle_alpha   90.00
_cell.angle_beta   90.00
_cell.angle_gamma   90.00
#
_symmetry.space_group_name_H-M   'P 1'
#
loop_
_entity.id
_entity.type
_entity.pdbx_description
1 polymer ?
#
loop_
_entity_poly.entity_id
_entity_poly.type
_entity_poly.pdbx_seq_one_letter_code
_entity_poly.pdbx_strand_id
1 'polypeptide(L)'
;MRHQRFSIEHDERLAAAHSQTCSTSQNCCDCIQRHGAPSDTRHGSKPIWFGADGDLTRHSRSYRMTLAQLDTVAGGGIGDEQRIFAFEADFAKDLRCIPMVVRFKLDRCGVKLSLRQWSKMGAANRMRLLAARGDTAKETEAFRILVIDLATTHCPEPIRWLPVEPEPAWASRACVPVDIIRQAAASGVAPPSPQCWNRLSVLQRFTLLKLARSDHDNHNFIPAMREMLLILT
;
A
#
# COMPACT_ATOMS: atom_id res chain seq x y z
N MET A 1 1.26 -47.36 43.24
CA MET A 1 0.19 -46.57 42.61
C MET A 1 0.80 -45.93 41.36
N ARG A 2 0.70 -46.59 40.20
CA ARG A 2 -0.26 -46.38 39.09
C ARG A 2 -0.04 -45.07 38.29
N HIS A 3 0.34 -45.29 37.02
CA HIS A 3 0.12 -44.49 35.79
C HIS A 3 0.85 -43.13 35.66
N GLN A 4 1.38 -42.71 34.49
CA GLN A 4 1.29 -43.20 33.11
C GLN A 4 2.42 -42.59 32.24
N ARG A 5 2.96 -43.38 31.30
CA ARG A 5 3.74 -42.93 30.13
C ARG A 5 2.80 -42.30 29.11
N PHE A 6 3.23 -41.25 28.38
CA PHE A 6 2.83 -41.03 26.99
C PHE A 6 3.96 -40.37 26.18
N SER A 7 4.13 -40.90 24.98
CA SER A 7 5.27 -40.77 24.06
C SER A 7 5.42 -39.39 23.40
N ILE A 8 6.68 -38.98 23.21
CA ILE A 8 7.10 -37.97 22.24
C ILE A 8 7.85 -38.74 21.16
N GLU A 9 7.25 -38.87 19.97
CA GLU A 9 7.90 -39.26 18.70
C GLU A 9 6.79 -39.51 17.66
N HIS A 10 6.47 -38.51 16.82
CA HIS A 10 5.91 -38.65 15.46
C HIS A 10 5.46 -37.28 14.92
N ASP A 11 6.39 -36.39 14.53
CA ASP A 11 6.02 -35.30 13.60
C ASP A 11 7.20 -34.70 12.81
N GLU A 12 8.11 -35.56 12.30
CA GLU A 12 9.22 -35.14 11.42
C GLU A 12 9.12 -35.69 9.99
N ARG A 13 7.92 -36.05 9.50
CA ARG A 13 7.76 -36.62 8.14
C ARG A 13 6.74 -35.94 7.22
N LEU A 14 6.25 -34.75 7.56
CA LEU A 14 5.34 -33.98 6.67
C LEU A 14 5.97 -32.73 6.02
N ALA A 15 7.23 -32.39 6.32
CA ALA A 15 7.88 -31.20 5.77
C ALA A 15 8.67 -31.41 4.45
N ALA A 16 8.65 -32.62 3.86
CA ALA A 16 9.51 -32.98 2.72
C ALA A 16 8.79 -33.26 1.39
N ALA A 17 7.52 -32.87 1.22
CA ALA A 17 6.71 -33.28 0.05
C ALA A 17 6.10 -32.16 -0.80
N HIS A 18 6.46 -30.87 -0.61
CA HIS A 18 5.93 -29.77 -1.43
C HIS A 18 6.91 -29.15 -2.43
N SER A 19 8.02 -29.86 -2.71
CA SER A 19 8.96 -29.49 -3.76
C SER A 19 8.87 -30.47 -4.93
N GLN A 20 7.74 -30.53 -5.62
CA GLN A 20 7.67 -31.01 -7.01
C GLN A 20 6.27 -30.87 -7.61
N THR A 21 6.26 -30.45 -8.89
CA THR A 21 5.16 -30.44 -9.85
C THR A 21 4.18 -29.25 -9.83
N CYS A 22 4.37 -28.34 -10.79
CA CYS A 22 3.26 -27.91 -11.64
C CYS A 22 3.82 -27.52 -13.01
N SER A 23 4.01 -28.55 -13.83
CA SER A 23 4.07 -28.47 -15.27
C SER A 23 2.64 -28.54 -15.80
N THR A 24 2.40 -27.81 -16.89
CA THR A 24 1.36 -28.02 -17.91
C THR A 24 0.07 -27.21 -17.77
N SER A 25 -0.13 -26.40 -18.81
CA SER A 25 -1.33 -25.73 -19.29
C SER A 25 -2.62 -26.56 -19.21
N GLN A 26 -3.77 -25.89 -19.11
CA GLN A 26 -4.74 -25.72 -20.21
C GLN A 26 -6.16 -25.45 -19.64
N ASN A 27 -6.78 -24.36 -20.10
CA ASN A 27 -8.23 -24.09 -20.20
C ASN A 27 -9.12 -24.10 -18.95
N CYS A 28 -9.72 -22.93 -18.66
CA CYS A 28 -11.18 -22.78 -18.55
C CYS A 28 -11.55 -21.28 -18.56
N CYS A 29 -11.72 -20.74 -19.77
CA CYS A 29 -12.61 -19.60 -20.01
C CYS A 29 -14.07 -20.12 -20.02
N ASP A 30 -14.99 -19.20 -19.75
CA ASP A 30 -16.46 -19.32 -19.92
C ASP A 30 -17.28 -19.81 -18.72
N CYS A 31 -17.76 -18.85 -17.92
CA CYS A 31 -19.18 -18.85 -17.54
C CYS A 31 -19.67 -17.48 -17.04
N ILE A 32 -20.53 -16.86 -17.87
CA ILE A 32 -21.79 -16.21 -17.49
C ILE A 32 -21.70 -14.75 -17.01
N GLN A 33 -21.76 -13.87 -18.01
CA GLN A 33 -22.62 -12.68 -18.00
C GLN A 33 -24.04 -13.03 -17.57
N ARG A 34 -24.68 -12.25 -16.68
CA ARG A 34 -26.14 -12.02 -16.68
C ARG A 34 -26.58 -10.95 -15.66
N HIS A 35 -27.25 -9.92 -16.20
CA HIS A 35 -28.15 -8.94 -15.55
C HIS A 35 -27.47 -7.84 -14.70
N GLY A 36 -27.82 -6.56 -14.75
CA GLY A 36 -28.88 -5.78 -15.39
C GLY A 36 -29.03 -4.47 -14.59
N ALA A 37 -28.96 -3.31 -15.25
CA ALA A 37 -29.20 -1.99 -14.63
C ALA A 37 -30.70 -1.79 -14.31
N PRO A 38 -31.05 -0.83 -13.43
CA PRO A 38 -31.53 0.44 -13.98
C PRO A 38 -31.20 1.72 -13.17
N SER A 39 -31.41 2.82 -13.89
CA SER A 39 -31.41 4.26 -13.58
C SER A 39 -32.43 4.72 -12.53
N ASP A 40 -32.16 5.85 -11.85
CA ASP A 40 -32.95 7.10 -12.02
C ASP A 40 -32.24 8.33 -11.38
N THR A 41 -32.63 9.47 -11.91
CA THR A 41 -32.29 10.88 -11.75
C THR A 41 -32.73 11.49 -10.38
N ARG A 42 -32.51 12.75 -9.93
CA ARG A 42 -32.38 14.10 -10.54
C ARG A 42 -32.17 15.14 -9.37
N HIS A 43 -31.56 16.32 -9.64
CA HIS A 43 -31.64 17.63 -8.91
C HIS A 43 -31.07 17.74 -7.47
N GLY A 44 -30.44 18.83 -7.00
CA GLY A 44 -30.15 20.15 -7.56
C GLY A 44 -29.46 21.07 -6.52
N SER A 45 -28.90 22.17 -7.03
CA SER A 45 -28.69 23.49 -6.40
C SER A 45 -27.66 23.70 -5.28
N LYS A 46 -26.70 24.57 -5.62
CA LYS A 46 -25.75 25.30 -4.76
C LYS A 46 -26.45 26.27 -3.81
N PRO A 47 -25.74 26.71 -2.75
CA PRO A 47 -25.64 28.15 -2.54
C PRO A 47 -24.21 28.67 -2.39
N ILE A 48 -24.09 29.85 -2.94
CA ILE A 48 -23.09 30.90 -2.95
C ILE A 48 -22.94 31.51 -1.56
N TRP A 49 -21.71 31.78 -1.11
CA TRP A 49 -21.41 32.83 -0.14
C TRP A 49 -20.19 33.63 -0.62
N PHE A 50 -20.37 34.94 -0.70
CA PHE A 50 -19.40 35.97 -1.01
C PHE A 50 -19.03 36.74 0.26
N GLY A 51 -17.80 37.25 0.29
CA GLY A 51 -17.32 38.33 1.17
C GLY A 51 -16.36 37.83 2.26
N ALA A 52 -15.26 38.51 2.60
CA ALA A 52 -14.50 39.62 2.04
C ALA A 52 -13.20 39.68 2.87
N ASP A 53 -12.11 40.05 2.23
CA ASP A 53 -10.92 40.78 2.67
C ASP A 53 -10.27 40.53 4.05
N GLY A 54 -8.96 40.24 4.00
CA GLY A 54 -8.09 40.19 5.18
C GLY A 54 -6.66 39.79 4.82
N ASP A 55 -5.92 40.75 4.27
CA ASP A 55 -4.48 40.71 4.00
C ASP A 55 -3.65 40.31 5.24
N LEU A 56 -2.90 39.21 5.13
CA LEU A 56 -1.75 38.90 5.98
C LEU A 56 -0.66 38.24 5.14
N THR A 57 0.15 39.07 4.50
CA THR A 57 1.49 38.72 4.01
C THR A 57 2.35 38.12 5.13
N ARG A 58 2.67 36.82 5.05
CA ARG A 58 3.85 36.25 5.72
C ARG A 58 4.41 35.03 4.98
N HIS A 59 5.48 35.27 4.22
CA HIS A 59 6.53 34.33 3.82
C HIS A 59 6.15 32.84 3.71
N SER A 60 5.35 32.49 2.71
CA SER A 60 5.27 31.11 2.21
C SER A 60 6.30 30.93 1.10
N ARG A 61 7.44 30.30 1.40
CA ARG A 61 8.30 29.74 0.34
C ARG A 61 7.47 28.70 -0.40
N SER A 62 6.92 29.11 -1.53
CA SER A 62 6.22 28.24 -2.47
C SER A 62 7.23 27.22 -3.01
N TYR A 63 7.30 26.05 -2.38
CA TYR A 63 7.92 24.88 -3.00
C TYR A 63 6.94 24.32 -4.03
N ARG A 64 6.77 25.05 -5.14
CA ARG A 64 6.26 24.51 -6.40
C ARG A 64 7.48 23.94 -7.14
N MET A 65 7.78 22.67 -6.90
CA MET A 65 8.60 21.92 -7.86
C MET A 65 7.71 21.57 -9.05
N THR A 66 8.18 21.87 -10.26
CA THR A 66 7.51 21.46 -11.49
C THR A 66 7.67 19.96 -11.68
N LEU A 67 6.74 19.32 -12.40
CA LEU A 67 6.79 17.87 -12.69
C LEU A 67 8.14 17.46 -13.33
N ALA A 68 8.75 18.33 -14.11
CA ALA A 68 10.05 18.11 -14.74
C ALA A 68 11.25 18.12 -13.76
N GLN A 69 11.13 18.76 -12.58
CA GLN A 69 12.20 18.80 -11.59
C GLN A 69 12.29 17.51 -10.74
N LEU A 70 11.25 16.65 -10.77
CA LEU A 70 11.29 15.34 -10.14
C LEU A 70 12.06 14.31 -10.97
N ASP A 71 12.15 14.50 -12.29
CA ASP A 71 12.77 13.54 -13.22
C ASP A 71 14.32 13.58 -13.20
N THR A 72 14.92 14.68 -12.71
CA THR A 72 16.38 14.90 -12.82
C THR A 72 17.22 14.15 -11.77
N VAL A 73 16.61 13.53 -10.75
CA VAL A 73 17.33 12.78 -9.70
C VAL A 73 17.49 11.29 -10.05
N ALA A 74 17.01 10.85 -11.21
CA ALA A 74 16.93 9.44 -11.63
C ALA A 74 18.26 8.85 -12.17
N GLY A 75 19.35 9.01 -11.42
CA GLY A 75 20.64 8.39 -11.71
C GLY A 75 20.95 7.23 -10.74
N GLY A 76 20.22 6.13 -10.83
CA GLY A 76 20.52 4.88 -10.09
C GLY A 76 19.30 4.27 -9.39
N GLY A 77 18.66 3.28 -10.03
CA GLY A 77 17.59 2.45 -9.45
C GLY A 77 16.35 3.22 -9.00
N ILE A 78 15.34 3.31 -9.88
CA ILE A 78 14.05 4.02 -9.72
C ILE A 78 13.69 4.32 -8.25
N GLY A 79 14.03 5.53 -7.81
CA GLY A 79 13.76 6.04 -6.46
C GLY A 79 12.29 6.42 -6.31
N ASP A 80 11.40 5.43 -6.18
CA ASP A 80 9.96 5.62 -6.05
C ASP A 80 9.49 5.83 -4.59
N GLU A 81 10.39 5.80 -3.60
CA GLU A 81 10.04 5.69 -2.17
C GLU A 81 9.23 6.86 -1.59
N GLN A 82 9.01 7.93 -2.37
CA GLN A 82 8.26 9.13 -1.97
C GLN A 82 7.10 9.49 -2.93
N ARG A 83 6.78 8.61 -3.89
CA ARG A 83 5.77 8.87 -4.93
C ARG A 83 4.43 8.21 -4.61
N ILE A 84 3.34 8.86 -5.02
CA ILE A 84 2.00 8.25 -5.12
C ILE A 84 1.89 7.53 -6.47
N PHE A 85 1.42 6.29 -6.48
CA PHE A 85 1.23 5.55 -7.72
C PHE A 85 0.04 6.09 -8.54
N ALA A 86 0.11 5.98 -9.86
CA ALA A 86 -0.95 6.44 -10.75
C ALA A 86 -2.26 5.67 -10.53
N PHE A 87 -2.20 4.37 -10.18
CA PHE A 87 -3.39 3.61 -9.82
C PHE A 87 -4.09 4.15 -8.55
N GLU A 88 -3.41 4.95 -7.73
CA GLU A 88 -4.00 5.59 -6.55
C GLU A 88 -4.63 6.96 -6.86
N ALA A 89 -4.49 7.46 -8.09
CA ALA A 89 -4.82 8.84 -8.45
C ALA A 89 -6.27 9.24 -8.15
N ASP A 90 -7.22 8.32 -8.31
CA ASP A 90 -8.66 8.56 -8.09
C ASP A 90 -9.00 8.85 -6.61
N PHE A 91 -8.14 8.43 -5.68
CA PHE A 91 -8.27 8.70 -4.24
C PHE A 91 -7.20 9.68 -3.74
N ALA A 92 -6.09 9.83 -4.46
CA ALA A 92 -4.95 10.64 -4.08
C ALA A 92 -5.17 12.14 -4.28
N LYS A 93 -5.99 12.58 -5.24
CA LYS A 93 -6.24 14.02 -5.49
C LYS A 93 -6.68 14.78 -4.23
N ASP A 94 -7.48 14.12 -3.39
CA ASP A 94 -7.96 14.67 -2.11
C ASP A 94 -7.37 13.95 -0.88
N LEU A 95 -6.43 13.02 -1.11
CA LEU A 95 -5.87 12.12 -0.10
C LEU A 95 -6.96 11.48 0.78
N ARG A 96 -8.11 11.10 0.21
CA ARG A 96 -9.23 10.51 0.96
C ARG A 96 -8.83 9.18 1.61
N CYS A 97 -8.02 8.43 0.89
CA CYS A 97 -7.38 7.20 1.36
C CYS A 97 -5.93 7.48 1.78
N ILE A 98 -5.39 6.63 2.66
CA ILE A 98 -3.96 6.66 3.01
C ILE A 98 -3.17 6.07 1.83
N PRO A 99 -2.28 6.83 1.16
CA PRO A 99 -1.49 6.33 0.02
C PRO A 99 -0.50 5.24 0.41
N MET A 100 -0.10 4.39 -0.52
CA MET A 100 0.84 3.28 -0.29
C MET A 100 2.17 3.73 0.28
N VAL A 101 2.69 4.87 -0.16
CA VAL A 101 3.91 5.46 0.40
C VAL A 101 3.76 5.86 1.88
N VAL A 102 2.58 6.32 2.31
CA VAL A 102 2.32 6.62 3.72
C VAL A 102 2.12 5.32 4.50
N ARG A 103 1.40 4.34 3.94
CA ARG A 103 1.26 3.00 4.54
C ARG A 103 2.61 2.34 4.76
N PHE A 104 3.52 2.45 3.79
CA PHE A 104 4.88 1.93 3.90
C PHE A 104 5.62 2.52 5.11
N LYS A 105 5.56 3.84 5.27
CA LYS A 105 6.15 4.52 6.43
C LYS A 105 5.48 4.12 7.75
N LEU A 106 4.16 3.93 7.77
CA LEU A 106 3.40 3.45 8.93
C LEU A 106 3.80 2.02 9.34
N ASP A 107 3.91 1.10 8.38
CA ASP A 107 4.37 -0.27 8.62
C ASP A 107 5.83 -0.28 9.13
N ARG A 108 6.71 0.56 8.59
CA ARG A 108 8.10 0.72 9.08
C ARG A 108 8.18 1.28 10.49
N CYS A 109 7.33 2.25 10.83
CA CYS A 109 7.35 2.89 12.14
C CYS A 109 6.47 2.18 13.17
N GLY A 110 5.69 1.17 12.78
CA GLY A 110 4.85 0.37 13.68
C GLY A 110 3.58 1.06 14.16
N VAL A 111 3.09 2.10 13.46
CA VAL A 111 1.86 2.81 13.85
C VAL A 111 0.68 2.35 13.03
N LYS A 112 -0.40 1.91 13.69
CA LYS A 112 -1.68 1.60 13.05
C LYS A 112 -2.55 2.85 12.98
N LEU A 113 -2.48 3.58 11.88
CA LEU A 113 -3.34 4.75 11.64
C LEU A 113 -4.68 4.34 11.01
N SER A 114 -5.79 4.73 11.63
CA SER A 114 -7.13 4.47 11.08
C SER A 114 -7.50 5.47 9.97
N LEU A 115 -8.39 5.08 9.05
CA LEU A 115 -8.93 6.02 8.03
C LEU A 115 -9.66 7.20 8.67
N ARG A 116 -10.28 7.02 9.84
CA ARG A 116 -10.93 8.09 10.59
C ARG A 116 -9.91 9.10 11.10
N GLN A 117 -8.82 8.64 11.74
CA GLN A 117 -7.72 9.50 12.19
C GLN A 117 -7.10 10.26 11.00
N TRP A 118 -6.80 9.56 9.91
CA TRP A 118 -6.30 10.16 8.66
C TRP A 118 -7.22 11.25 8.11
N SER A 119 -8.53 11.01 8.10
CA SER A 119 -9.50 11.97 7.59
C SER A 119 -9.64 13.21 8.49
N LYS A 120 -9.48 13.05 9.81
CA LYS A 120 -9.68 14.13 10.80
C LYS A 120 -8.53 15.13 10.90
N MET A 121 -7.30 14.76 10.53
CA MET A 121 -6.15 15.68 10.60
C MET A 121 -6.11 16.75 9.48
N GLY A 122 -6.98 16.67 8.48
CA GLY A 122 -7.08 17.68 7.41
C GLY A 122 -6.02 17.54 6.30
N ALA A 123 -6.20 18.26 5.19
CA ALA A 123 -5.37 18.10 3.99
C ALA A 123 -3.90 18.51 4.21
N ALA A 124 -3.64 19.63 4.89
CA ALA A 124 -2.28 20.12 5.13
C ALA A 124 -1.43 19.12 5.93
N ASN A 125 -2.00 18.48 6.95
CA ASN A 125 -1.29 17.47 7.75
C ASN A 125 -1.09 16.15 7.00
N ARG A 126 -2.07 15.73 6.18
CA ARG A 126 -1.90 14.59 5.27
C ARG A 126 -0.77 14.81 4.27
N MET A 127 -0.64 16.02 3.74
CA MET A 127 0.49 16.42 2.87
C MET A 127 1.82 16.43 3.62
N ARG A 128 1.86 16.87 4.89
CA ARG A 128 3.07 16.79 5.73
C ARG A 128 3.52 15.34 5.93
N LEU A 129 2.60 14.44 6.22
CA LEU A 129 2.89 13.01 6.34
C LEU A 129 3.35 12.41 5.01
N LEU A 130 2.77 12.82 3.89
CA LEU A 130 3.21 12.40 2.57
C LEU A 130 4.66 12.84 2.28
N ALA A 131 4.99 14.10 2.54
CA ALA A 131 6.31 14.70 2.28
C ALA A 131 7.41 14.28 3.27
N ALA A 132 7.06 13.77 4.44
CA ALA A 132 8.03 13.31 5.42
C ALA A 132 8.84 12.11 4.89
N ARG A 133 10.16 12.18 5.06
CA ARG A 133 11.08 11.08 4.74
C ARG A 133 10.96 9.95 5.75
N GLY A 134 11.39 8.75 5.37
CA GLY A 134 11.33 7.57 6.24
C GLY A 134 12.35 6.52 5.88
N ASP A 135 13.47 6.90 5.27
CA ASP A 135 14.40 5.97 4.62
C ASP A 135 15.41 5.43 5.63
N THR A 136 15.80 6.27 6.59
CA THR A 136 16.69 5.94 7.71
C THR A 136 15.95 5.66 9.02
N ALA A 137 16.62 5.07 10.01
CA ALA A 137 16.07 4.87 11.35
C ALA A 137 15.66 6.19 12.02
N LYS A 138 16.49 7.24 11.88
CA LYS A 138 16.20 8.58 12.42
C LYS A 138 14.97 9.21 11.78
N GLU A 139 14.83 9.10 10.46
CA GLU A 139 13.64 9.60 9.75
C GLU A 139 12.39 8.78 10.09
N THR A 140 12.52 7.46 10.25
CA THR A 140 11.42 6.59 10.69
C THR A 140 10.91 6.99 12.08
N GLU A 141 11.81 7.31 13.01
CA GLU A 141 11.44 7.84 14.33
C GLU A 141 10.76 9.21 14.23
N ALA A 142 11.33 10.14 13.45
CA ALA A 142 10.73 11.46 13.26
C ALA A 142 9.33 11.37 12.64
N PHE A 143 9.14 10.45 11.68
CA PHE A 143 7.83 10.15 11.10
C PHE A 143 6.86 9.58 12.15
N ARG A 144 7.32 8.66 13.02
CA ARG A 144 6.53 8.11 14.13
C ARG A 144 6.02 9.21 15.05
N ILE A 145 6.91 10.09 15.50
CA ILE A 145 6.56 11.21 16.38
C ILE A 145 5.52 12.12 15.70
N LEU A 146 5.75 12.46 14.43
CA LEU A 146 4.84 13.31 13.65
C LEU A 146 3.44 12.68 13.52
N VAL A 147 3.33 11.39 13.19
CA VAL A 147 2.02 10.77 13.01
C VAL A 147 1.26 10.63 14.34
N ILE A 148 1.98 10.35 15.44
CA ILE A 148 1.37 10.26 16.78
C ILE A 148 0.82 11.63 17.17
N ASP A 149 1.63 12.69 17.08
CA ASP A 149 1.23 14.06 17.40
C ASP A 149 -0.02 14.51 16.61
N LEU A 150 -0.03 14.27 15.30
CA LEU A 150 -1.17 14.60 14.45
C LEU A 150 -2.41 13.77 14.78
N ALA A 151 -2.26 12.47 15.02
CA ALA A 151 -3.38 11.61 15.33
C ALA A 151 -4.03 11.94 16.68
N THR A 152 -3.24 12.21 17.73
CA THR A 152 -3.75 12.55 19.06
C THR A 152 -4.31 13.97 19.12
N THR A 153 -3.74 14.92 18.37
CA THR A 153 -4.23 16.30 18.30
C THR A 153 -5.61 16.38 17.65
N HIS A 154 -5.85 15.58 16.61
CA HIS A 154 -7.06 15.69 15.78
C HIS A 154 -8.11 14.60 16.04
N CYS A 155 -7.78 13.59 16.84
CA CYS A 155 -8.68 12.49 17.15
C CYS A 155 -8.48 11.99 18.60
N PRO A 156 -9.54 11.84 19.39
CA PRO A 156 -9.44 11.33 20.76
C PRO A 156 -9.17 9.82 20.85
N GLU A 157 -9.16 9.11 19.72
CA GLU A 157 -8.89 7.67 19.70
C GLU A 157 -7.43 7.37 20.07
N PRO A 158 -7.17 6.35 20.90
CA PRO A 158 -5.82 5.97 21.27
C PRO A 158 -5.03 5.47 20.04
N ILE A 159 -3.72 5.72 20.06
CA ILE A 159 -2.80 5.14 19.08
C ILE A 159 -2.81 3.61 19.22
N ARG A 160 -2.92 2.94 18.09
CA ARG A 160 -2.76 1.50 17.99
C ARG A 160 -1.42 1.20 17.33
N TRP A 161 -0.83 0.09 17.72
CA TRP A 161 0.49 -0.33 17.24
C TRP A 161 0.37 -1.49 16.25
N LEU A 162 1.27 -1.52 15.27
CA LEU A 162 1.53 -2.65 14.40
C LEU A 162 2.86 -3.28 14.81
N PRO A 163 2.95 -4.62 14.88
CA PRO A 163 4.24 -5.29 14.99
C PRO A 163 5.15 -4.86 13.83
N VAL A 164 6.36 -4.42 14.15
CA VAL A 164 7.39 -4.15 13.15
C VAL A 164 8.14 -5.45 12.89
N GLU A 165 8.00 -5.98 11.69
CA GLU A 165 8.71 -7.19 11.27
C GLU A 165 10.18 -6.84 10.96
N PRO A 166 11.17 -7.49 11.60
CA PRO A 166 12.59 -7.20 11.35
C PRO A 166 13.01 -7.50 9.91
N GLU A 167 12.45 -8.56 9.32
CA GLU A 167 12.77 -9.05 7.98
C GLU A 167 11.49 -9.21 7.15
N PRO A 168 10.83 -8.09 6.77
CA PRO A 168 9.56 -8.19 6.08
C PRO A 168 9.76 -8.75 4.67
N ALA A 169 8.78 -9.53 4.19
CA ALA A 169 8.89 -10.22 2.90
C ALA A 169 9.11 -9.26 1.70
N TRP A 170 8.69 -7.99 1.78
CA TRP A 170 8.97 -6.99 0.73
C TRP A 170 10.42 -6.49 0.69
N ALA A 171 11.21 -6.70 1.75
CA ALA A 171 12.64 -6.37 1.77
C ALA A 171 13.46 -7.39 0.95
N SER A 172 13.02 -8.65 0.91
CA SER A 172 13.69 -9.70 0.14
C SER A 172 13.45 -9.56 -1.36
N ARG A 173 14.53 -9.70 -2.14
CA ARG A 173 14.50 -9.78 -3.61
C ARG A 173 14.62 -11.21 -4.14
N ALA A 174 14.87 -12.17 -3.26
CA ALA A 174 15.26 -13.52 -3.64
C ALA A 174 14.10 -14.33 -4.25
N CYS A 175 12.88 -14.12 -3.76
CA CYS A 175 11.70 -14.83 -4.22
C CYS A 175 10.45 -13.95 -4.18
N VAL A 176 9.48 -14.26 -5.04
CA VAL A 176 8.16 -13.65 -5.02
C VAL A 176 7.36 -14.26 -3.86
N PRO A 177 6.83 -13.44 -2.94
CA PRO A 177 5.97 -13.93 -1.85
C PRO A 177 4.76 -14.73 -2.35
N VAL A 178 4.43 -15.81 -1.64
CA VAL A 178 3.29 -16.70 -1.99
C VAL A 178 1.96 -15.97 -2.09
N ASP A 179 1.75 -14.93 -1.28
CA ASP A 179 0.53 -14.12 -1.30
C ASP A 179 0.34 -13.44 -2.67
N ILE A 180 1.42 -12.93 -3.25
CA ILE A 180 1.40 -12.29 -4.58
C ILE A 180 1.13 -13.33 -5.67
N ILE A 181 1.73 -14.52 -5.55
CA ILE A 181 1.50 -15.62 -6.50
C ILE A 181 0.02 -16.05 -6.46
N ARG A 182 -0.54 -16.23 -5.26
CA ARG A 182 -1.94 -16.58 -5.07
C ARG A 182 -2.88 -15.49 -5.62
N GLN A 183 -2.61 -14.23 -5.32
CA GLN A 183 -3.42 -13.12 -5.81
C GLN A 183 -3.37 -13.00 -7.33
N ALA A 184 -2.20 -13.16 -7.95
CA ALA A 184 -2.06 -13.16 -9.41
C ALA A 184 -2.91 -14.25 -10.05
N ALA A 185 -2.83 -15.48 -9.53
CA ALA A 185 -3.64 -16.60 -10.00
C ALA A 185 -5.15 -16.35 -9.83
N ALA A 186 -5.57 -15.84 -8.66
CA ALA A 186 -6.96 -15.48 -8.40
C ALA A 186 -7.47 -14.37 -9.33
N SER A 187 -6.58 -13.49 -9.79
CA SER A 187 -6.88 -12.40 -10.72
C SER A 187 -6.73 -12.81 -12.20
N GLY A 188 -6.45 -14.08 -12.49
CA GLY A 188 -6.32 -14.59 -13.87
C GLY A 188 -5.07 -14.13 -14.63
N VAL A 189 -4.01 -13.71 -13.93
CA VAL A 189 -2.76 -13.25 -14.54
C VAL A 189 -1.56 -14.06 -14.07
N ALA A 190 -0.50 -14.05 -14.88
CA ALA A 190 0.76 -14.68 -14.47
C ALA A 190 1.39 -13.92 -13.29
N PRO A 191 1.98 -14.62 -12.30
CA PRO A 191 2.74 -13.96 -11.25
C PRO A 191 4.02 -13.33 -11.80
N PRO A 192 4.61 -12.34 -11.09
CA PRO A 192 5.89 -11.76 -11.49
C PRO A 192 6.98 -12.83 -11.62
N SER A 193 7.85 -12.71 -12.63
CA SER A 193 9.06 -13.54 -12.67
C SER A 193 10.03 -13.11 -11.56
N PRO A 194 10.92 -14.01 -11.08
CA PRO A 194 11.96 -13.64 -10.10
C PRO A 194 12.84 -12.47 -10.58
N GLN A 195 13.14 -12.41 -11.89
CA GLN A 195 13.94 -11.33 -12.48
C GLN A 195 13.20 -9.99 -12.43
N CYS A 196 11.90 -9.97 -12.72
CA CYS A 196 11.10 -8.76 -12.62
C CYS A 196 10.96 -8.31 -11.16
N TRP A 197 10.68 -9.25 -10.24
CA TRP A 197 10.58 -8.97 -8.80
C TRP A 197 11.84 -8.34 -8.22
N ASN A 198 13.01 -8.86 -8.60
CA ASN A 198 14.30 -8.34 -8.15
C ASN A 198 14.56 -6.89 -8.61
N ARG A 199 13.94 -6.46 -9.72
CA ARG A 199 14.09 -5.10 -10.28
C ARG A 199 13.17 -4.07 -9.65
N LEU A 200 12.11 -4.51 -8.96
CA LEU A 200 11.16 -3.59 -8.31
C LEU A 200 11.85 -2.76 -7.22
N SER A 201 11.34 -1.56 -6.97
CA SER A 201 11.73 -0.79 -5.79
C SER A 201 11.17 -1.44 -4.51
N VAL A 202 11.68 -1.04 -3.34
CA VAL A 202 11.15 -1.53 -2.06
C VAL A 202 9.67 -1.15 -1.91
N LEU A 203 9.31 0.08 -2.29
CA LEU A 203 7.92 0.55 -2.24
C LEU A 203 7.01 -0.24 -3.19
N GLN A 204 7.47 -0.58 -4.39
CA GLN A 204 6.70 -1.41 -5.34
C GLN A 204 6.46 -2.83 -4.79
N ARG A 205 7.51 -3.48 -4.24
CA ARG A 205 7.35 -4.79 -3.58
C ARG A 205 6.40 -4.73 -2.39
N PHE A 206 6.55 -3.72 -1.54
CA PHE A 206 5.64 -3.48 -0.41
C PHE A 206 4.20 -3.34 -0.89
N THR A 207 3.98 -2.54 -1.93
CA THR A 207 2.67 -2.26 -2.49
C THR A 207 2.00 -3.53 -2.99
N LEU A 208 2.69 -4.33 -3.82
CA LEU A 208 2.12 -5.59 -4.31
C LEU A 208 1.78 -6.55 -3.17
N LEU A 209 2.64 -6.66 -2.15
CA LEU A 209 2.36 -7.52 -1.00
C LEU A 209 1.16 -7.01 -0.20
N LYS A 210 1.07 -5.69 0.01
CA LYS A 210 -0.04 -5.07 0.75
C LYS A 210 -1.37 -5.25 0.03
N LEU A 211 -1.36 -5.19 -1.30
CA LEU A 211 -2.55 -5.39 -2.14
C LEU A 211 -2.94 -6.87 -2.24
N ALA A 212 -1.98 -7.80 -2.19
CA ALA A 212 -2.23 -9.24 -2.25
C ALA A 212 -2.75 -9.84 -0.94
N ARG A 213 -2.52 -9.18 0.20
CA ARG A 213 -2.94 -9.65 1.53
C ARG A 213 -4.30 -9.13 1.99
N SER A 214 -5.02 -8.35 1.17
CA SER A 214 -6.34 -7.88 1.57
C SER A 214 -7.35 -9.03 1.50
N ASP A 215 -8.08 -9.28 2.59
CA ASP A 215 -9.15 -10.30 2.69
C ASP A 215 -10.38 -10.03 1.80
N HIS A 216 -10.29 -9.04 0.90
CA HIS A 216 -11.33 -8.65 -0.04
C HIS A 216 -10.72 -8.42 -1.42
N ASP A 217 -11.54 -8.59 -2.44
CA ASP A 217 -11.14 -8.37 -3.82
C ASP A 217 -10.58 -6.95 -3.99
N ASN A 218 -9.32 -6.88 -4.43
CA ASN A 218 -8.56 -5.64 -4.46
C ASN A 218 -8.42 -5.13 -5.88
N HIS A 219 -9.34 -4.25 -6.26
CA HIS A 219 -9.37 -3.64 -7.58
C HIS A 219 -8.08 -2.91 -7.96
N ASN A 220 -7.18 -2.60 -7.00
CA ASN A 220 -5.90 -1.96 -7.27
C ASN A 220 -4.75 -2.93 -7.58
N PHE A 221 -4.91 -4.24 -7.35
CA PHE A 221 -3.83 -5.21 -7.61
C PHE A 221 -3.44 -5.27 -9.09
N ILE A 222 -4.42 -5.44 -10.00
CA ILE A 222 -4.17 -5.48 -11.44
C ILE A 222 -3.65 -4.14 -11.99
N PRO A 223 -4.24 -2.98 -11.65
CA PRO A 223 -3.65 -1.68 -11.99
C PRO A 223 -2.21 -1.51 -11.53
N ALA A 224 -1.86 -1.94 -10.31
CA ALA A 224 -0.49 -1.89 -9.81
C ALA A 224 0.46 -2.79 -10.62
N MET A 225 0.04 -4.01 -10.96
CA MET A 225 0.82 -4.92 -11.80
C MET A 225 1.10 -4.34 -13.20
N ARG A 226 0.12 -3.61 -13.77
CA ARG A 226 0.29 -2.89 -15.05
C ARG A 226 1.23 -1.69 -14.93
N GLU A 227 1.04 -0.84 -13.92
CA GLU A 227 1.91 0.33 -13.69
C GLU A 227 3.37 -0.06 -13.47
N MET A 228 3.61 -1.21 -12.83
CA MET A 228 4.94 -1.78 -12.61
C MET A 228 5.47 -2.62 -13.78
N LEU A 229 4.77 -2.65 -14.92
CA LEU A 229 5.14 -3.38 -16.14
C LEU A 229 5.35 -4.89 -15.93
N LEU A 230 4.61 -5.49 -15.00
CA LEU A 230 4.66 -6.92 -14.71
C LEU A 230 3.69 -7.72 -15.60
N ILE A 231 2.66 -7.05 -16.11
CA ILE A 231 1.70 -7.56 -17.09
C ILE A 231 1.43 -6.49 -18.14
N LEU A 232 0.95 -6.92 -19.31
CA LEU A 232 0.55 -6.01 -20.39
C LEU A 232 -0.76 -5.29 -20.03
N THR A 233 -0.94 -4.09 -20.59
CA THR A 233 -2.16 -3.27 -20.45
C THR A 233 -3.36 -3.92 -21.12
#